data_AF-E0Y1W7-F1
#
_entry.id   AF-E0Y1W7-F1
#
_cell.length_a   1.000
_cell.length_b   1.000
_cell.length_c   1.000
_cell.angle_alpha   90.00
_cell.angle_beta   90.00
_cell.angle_gamma   90.00
#
_symmetry.space_group_name_H-M   'P 1'
#
loop_
_entity.id
_entity.type
_entity.pdbx_description
1 polymer ?
#
loop_
_entity_poly.entity_id
_entity_poly.type
_entity_poly.pdbx_seq_one_letter_code
_entity_poly.pdbx_strand_id
1 'polypeptide(L)'
;MFSSEAFNKVVHGGDFILQGKGSVYLTRPSLFNYIPDRNSLLACVSELFEVMQDGTVRAEVRQERPLSEAADAHRDLEARRTTGATVLIP
;
A
#
# COMPACT_ATOMS: atom_id res chain seq x y z
N MET A 1 -2.34 21.66 -1.57
CA MET A 1 -3.24 21.97 -2.69
C MET A 1 -3.37 20.70 -3.53
N PHE A 2 -4.27 19.80 -3.13
CA PHE A 2 -4.50 18.54 -3.84
C PHE A 2 -5.21 18.86 -5.17
N SER A 3 -4.66 18.39 -6.29
CA SER A 3 -5.21 18.63 -7.63
C SER A 3 -6.66 18.14 -7.71
N SER A 4 -7.55 18.98 -8.25
CA SER A 4 -9.01 18.75 -8.30
C SER A 4 -9.44 17.51 -9.10
N GLU A 5 -8.56 16.94 -9.92
CA GLU A 5 -8.87 15.75 -10.73
C GLU A 5 -9.01 14.47 -9.92
N ALA A 6 -8.31 14.34 -8.78
CA ALA A 6 -8.41 13.14 -7.93
C ALA A 6 -9.73 13.08 -7.13
N PHE A 7 -10.41 14.22 -6.96
CA PHE A 7 -11.63 14.33 -6.17
C PHE A 7 -12.86 13.77 -6.89
N ASN A 8 -12.90 13.88 -8.23
CA ASN A 8 -14.08 13.51 -9.02
C ASN A 8 -14.29 12.00 -9.21
N LYS A 9 -13.35 11.15 -8.78
CA LYS A 9 -13.45 9.67 -8.94
C LYS A 9 -14.07 8.95 -7.73
N VAL A 10 -14.48 9.70 -6.70
CA VAL A 10 -15.06 9.16 -5.44
C VAL A 10 -16.58 8.99 -5.53
N VAL A 11 -17.24 9.56 -6.54
CA VAL A 11 -18.70 9.65 -6.63
C VAL A 11 -19.27 8.47 -7.42
N HIS A 12 -19.40 7.32 -6.76
CA HIS A 12 -20.26 6.23 -7.24
C HIS A 12 -21.26 5.84 -6.15
N GLY A 13 -22.45 6.44 -6.20
CA GLY A 13 -23.71 5.84 -5.75
C GLY A 13 -23.95 5.63 -4.24
N GLY A 14 -23.40 6.47 -3.35
CA GLY A 14 -23.59 6.32 -1.89
C GLY A 14 -23.57 7.61 -1.05
N ASP A 15 -23.58 8.79 -1.68
CA ASP A 15 -23.14 10.04 -1.05
C ASP A 15 -24.03 10.55 0.09
N PHE A 16 -25.31 10.17 0.14
CA PHE A 16 -26.20 10.49 1.26
C PHE A 16 -25.77 9.81 2.56
N ILE A 17 -25.16 8.63 2.50
CA ILE A 17 -24.67 7.91 3.69
C ILE A 17 -23.47 8.65 4.29
N LEU A 18 -22.57 9.15 3.45
CA LEU A 18 -21.38 9.87 3.92
C LEU A 18 -21.72 11.27 4.44
N GLN A 19 -22.67 11.97 3.81
CA GLN A 19 -23.22 13.23 4.33
C GLN A 19 -23.90 13.02 5.69
N GLY A 20 -24.77 11.99 5.81
CA GLY A 20 -25.44 11.65 7.08
C GLY A 20 -24.49 11.19 8.20
N LYS A 21 -23.26 10.80 7.86
CA LYS A 21 -22.18 10.44 8.81
C LYS A 21 -21.25 11.60 9.14
N GLY A 22 -21.67 12.83 8.87
CA GLY A 22 -20.89 14.04 9.16
C GLY A 22 -20.04 14.52 7.99
N SER A 23 -20.50 14.31 6.75
CA SER A 23 -19.85 14.81 5.53
C SER A 23 -18.39 14.37 5.38
N VAL A 24 -18.15 13.08 5.62
CA VAL A 24 -16.81 12.47 5.53
C VAL A 24 -16.45 12.09 4.08
N TYR A 25 -15.15 11.99 3.80
CA TYR A 25 -14.63 11.52 2.52
C TYR A 25 -14.15 10.08 2.61
N LEU A 26 -14.33 9.32 1.52
CA LEU A 26 -13.83 7.96 1.37
C LEU A 26 -13.08 7.86 0.04
N THR A 27 -11.89 7.27 0.03
CA THR A 27 -11.17 6.97 -1.20
C THR A 27 -10.66 5.53 -1.19
N ARG A 28 -10.61 4.91 -2.36
CA ARG A 28 -10.00 3.58 -2.59
C ARG A 28 -8.72 3.77 -3.43
N PRO A 29 -7.59 4.16 -2.82
CA PRO A 29 -6.37 4.37 -3.55
C PRO A 29 -5.80 3.04 -4.05
N SER A 30 -5.09 3.12 -5.18
CA SER A 30 -4.26 2.05 -5.71
C SER A 30 -2.90 2.64 -5.99
N LEU A 31 -1.83 1.87 -5.75
CA LEU A 31 -0.45 2.33 -5.90
C LEU A 31 -0.20 2.94 -7.29
N PHE A 32 -0.74 2.32 -8.34
CA PHE A 32 -0.58 2.79 -9.73
C PHE A 32 -1.12 4.21 -10.00
N ASN A 33 -2.02 4.74 -9.15
CA ASN A 33 -2.47 6.12 -9.26
C ASN A 33 -1.43 7.12 -8.70
N TYR A 34 -0.51 6.68 -7.86
CA TYR A 34 0.51 7.50 -7.20
C TYR A 34 1.90 7.36 -7.85
N ILE A 35 2.13 6.31 -8.64
CA ILE A 35 3.33 6.12 -9.45
C ILE A 35 2.98 5.91 -10.94
N PRO A 36 2.36 6.91 -11.60
CA PRO A 36 1.86 6.76 -12.97
C PRO A 36 2.99 6.66 -14.02
N ASP A 37 4.18 7.15 -13.69
CA ASP A 37 5.33 7.21 -14.60
C ASP A 37 6.65 7.00 -13.85
N ARG A 38 7.74 6.87 -14.63
CA ARG A 38 9.08 6.58 -14.11
C ARG A 38 9.60 7.66 -13.17
N ASN A 39 9.35 8.94 -13.45
CA ASN A 39 9.86 10.03 -12.62
C ASN A 39 9.17 10.02 -11.25
N SER A 40 7.85 9.83 -11.25
CA SER A 40 7.05 9.68 -10.02
C SER A 40 7.53 8.49 -9.17
N LEU A 41 7.81 7.35 -9.81
CA LEU A 41 8.38 6.19 -9.13
C LEU A 41 9.75 6.50 -8.50
N LEU A 42 10.67 7.11 -9.26
CA LEU A 42 12.02 7.39 -8.79
C LEU A 42 12.03 8.40 -7.63
N ALA A 43 11.17 9.42 -7.68
CA ALA A 43 11.02 10.37 -6.58
C ALA A 43 10.54 9.66 -5.30
N CYS A 44 9.47 8.86 -5.39
CA CYS A 44 8.93 8.11 -4.25
C CYS A 44 9.95 7.13 -3.66
N VAL A 45 10.70 6.43 -4.52
CA VAL A 45 11.74 5.49 -4.10
C VAL A 45 12.92 6.20 -3.42
N SER A 46 13.32 7.37 -3.92
CA SER A 46 14.39 8.17 -3.30
C SER A 46 14.02 8.58 -1.88
N GLU A 47 12.80 9.12 -1.69
CA GLU A 47 12.30 9.52 -0.37
C GLU A 47 12.21 8.32 0.59
N LEU A 48 11.70 7.18 0.11
CA LEU A 48 11.63 5.95 0.90
C LEU A 48 13.01 5.48 1.37
N PHE A 49 14.00 5.44 0.47
CA PHE A 49 15.32 4.97 0.84
C PHE A 49 16.11 5.94 1.72
N GLU A 50 15.86 7.25 1.63
CA GLU A 50 16.42 8.24 2.54
C GLU A 50 15.99 7.96 3.99
N VAL A 51 14.68 7.78 4.23
CA VAL A 51 14.14 7.47 5.58
C VAL A 51 14.44 6.04 6.05
N MET A 52 14.81 5.14 5.14
CA MET A 52 15.33 3.82 5.51
C MET A 52 16.80 3.89 5.93
N GLN A 53 17.61 4.71 5.26
CA GLN A 53 19.03 4.89 5.57
C GLN A 53 19.25 5.61 6.90
N ASP A 54 18.41 6.59 7.23
CA ASP A 54 18.46 7.27 8.53
C ASP A 54 17.90 6.40 9.69
N GLY A 55 17.25 5.28 9.36
CA GLY A 55 16.74 4.30 10.31
C GLY A 55 15.37 4.60 10.90
N THR A 56 14.69 5.66 10.44
CA THR A 56 13.31 6.02 10.80
C THR A 56 12.34 4.91 10.37
N VAL A 57 12.55 4.35 9.17
CA VAL A 57 11.79 3.21 8.65
C VAL A 57 12.72 2.01 8.56
N ARG A 58 12.26 0.83 9.03
CA ARG A 58 13.00 -0.43 8.92
C ARG A 58 12.14 -1.48 8.26
N ALA A 59 12.71 -2.19 7.29
CA ALA A 59 12.08 -3.38 6.74
C ALA A 59 12.19 -4.53 7.75
N GLU A 60 11.07 -5.06 8.20
CA GLU A 60 11.02 -6.21 9.11
C GLU A 60 10.69 -7.49 8.34
N VAL A 61 11.72 -8.22 7.93
CA VAL A 61 11.55 -9.58 7.40
C VAL A 61 11.40 -10.54 8.58
N ARG A 62 10.23 -11.17 8.72
CA ARG A 62 9.94 -12.08 9.84
C ARG A 62 9.75 -13.53 9.40
N GLN A 63 9.66 -13.77 8.09
CA GLN A 63 9.58 -15.11 7.52
C GLN A 63 10.43 -15.14 6.25
N GLU A 64 11.32 -16.12 6.17
CA GLU A 64 12.02 -16.49 4.95
C GLU A 64 11.61 -17.92 4.63
N ARG A 65 11.11 -18.16 3.41
CA ARG A 65 10.72 -19.50 2.98
C ARG A 65 11.32 -19.80 1.60
N PRO A 66 11.67 -21.05 1.30
CA PRO A 66 11.98 -21.45 -0.07
C PRO A 66 10.83 -21.11 -1.00
N LEU A 67 11.13 -20.73 -2.25
CA LEU A 67 10.12 -20.45 -3.28
C LEU A 67 9.19 -21.65 -3.51
N SER A 68 9.69 -22.88 -3.33
CA SER A 68 8.91 -24.11 -3.38
C SER A 68 7.77 -24.16 -2.36
N GLU A 69 7.83 -23.37 -1.29
CA GLU A 69 6.83 -23.30 -0.22
C GLU A 69 5.86 -22.11 -0.36
N ALA A 70 5.79 -21.47 -1.54
CA ALA A 70 4.91 -20.33 -1.78
C ALA A 70 3.44 -20.61 -1.39
N ALA A 71 2.94 -21.82 -1.62
CA ALA A 71 1.57 -22.19 -1.25
C ALA A 71 1.34 -22.14 0.28
N ASP A 72 2.33 -22.55 1.08
CA ASP A 72 2.25 -22.48 2.54
C ASP A 72 2.37 -21.04 3.04
N ALA A 73 3.27 -20.25 2.44
CA ALA A 73 3.39 -18.83 2.75
C ALA A 73 2.06 -18.08 2.55
N HIS A 74 1.32 -18.40 1.48
CA HIS A 74 -0.02 -17.85 1.24
C HIS A 74 -1.05 -18.34 2.27
N ARG A 75 -1.04 -19.64 2.62
CA ARG A 75 -1.94 -20.17 3.66
C ARG A 75 -1.73 -19.48 5.01
N ASP A 76 -0.49 -19.20 5.38
CA ASP A 76 -0.16 -18.47 6.61
C ASP A 76 -0.63 -17.01 6.56
N LEU A 77 -0.43 -16.34 5.42
CA LEU A 77 -0.88 -14.96 5.20
C LEU A 77 -2.41 -14.84 5.30
N GLU A 78 -3.15 -15.69 4.59
CA GLU A 78 -4.62 -15.68 4.57
C GLU A 78 -5.23 -16.03 5.93
N ALA A 79 -4.58 -16.93 6.67
CA ALA A 79 -4.97 -17.28 8.04
C ALA A 79 -4.55 -16.24 9.08
N ARG A 80 -3.95 -15.11 8.66
CA ARG A 80 -3.48 -14.02 9.51
C ARG A 80 -2.44 -14.48 10.55
N ARG A 81 -1.58 -15.45 10.20
CA ARG A 81 -0.49 -15.93 11.04
C ARG A 81 0.82 -15.16 10.86
N THR A 82 0.89 -14.29 9.85
CA THR A 82 2.09 -13.50 9.56
C THR A 82 2.01 -12.10 10.16
N THR A 83 3.18 -11.57 10.51
CA THR A 83 3.42 -10.15 10.80
C THR A 83 4.72 -9.76 10.12
N GLY A 84 4.89 -8.49 9.78
CA GLY A 84 6.04 -8.05 8.98
C GLY A 84 5.99 -8.59 7.55
N ALA A 85 7.14 -8.56 6.88
CA ALA A 85 7.31 -9.07 5.53
C ALA A 85 7.69 -10.56 5.54
N THR A 86 7.09 -11.31 4.62
CA THR A 86 7.53 -12.66 4.24
C THR A 86 8.30 -12.57 2.91
N VAL A 87 9.49 -13.16 2.85
CA VAL A 87 10.32 -13.22 1.65
C VAL A 87 10.43 -14.66 1.17
N LEU A 88 10.28 -14.85 -0.15
CA LEU A 88 10.51 -16.14 -0.80
C LEU A 88 11.92 -16.16 -1.38
N ILE A 89 12.69 -17.18 -1.00
CA ILE A 89 14.08 -17.40 -1.41
C ILE A 89 14.10 -18.41 -2.57
N PRO A 90 14.62 -18.03 -3.76
CA PRO A 90 14.65 -18.90 -4.93
C PRO A 90 15.38 -20.23 -4.73
#